data_AF-A0A2Z6D3W9-F1
#
_entry.id   AF-A0A2Z6D3W9-F1
#
_cell.length_a   1.000
_cell.length_b   1.000
_cell.length_c   1.000
_cell.angle_alpha   90.00
_cell.angle_beta   90.00
_cell.angle_gamma   90.00
#
_symmetry.space_group_name_H-M   'P 1'
#
loop_
_entity.id
_entity.type
_entity.pdbx_description
1 polymer ?
#
loop_
_entity_poly.entity_id
_entity_poly.type
_entity_poly.pdbx_seq_one_letter_code
_entity_poly.pdbx_strand_id
1 'polypeptide(L)'
;MYSDNKLLRRPYPYTDESLVGYIARLADSNYYSSPDYILRVSALTKTERHANIFYPQFDSLCLLSHITGVSEKTLWSMAFSSVTLGKAKFFYATLVQAFGENIPVRFIRKQGPRLCPVCLQLSPYYRQIWHLHSVTGCPFHKCFLIEKCPNCHQPIQFFRANLLKCKCGFDLRNSSITTISAEQFALSYQISLLCQVPDIDSVNYSNEIQYLENLEASNRDKLSGYNYDLFEGLIAKDTIISDYVFFPLLELHTLLAWSLTQNDANQDVM
;
A
#
# COMPACT_ATOMS: atom_id res chain seq x y z
N MET A 1 -5.12 -23.79 -26.84
CA MET A 1 -6.25 -22.83 -26.77
C MET A 1 -6.72 -22.83 -25.34
N TYR A 2 -6.59 -21.71 -24.62
CA TYR A 2 -7.21 -21.58 -23.30
C TYR A 2 -8.73 -21.59 -23.50
N SER A 3 -9.46 -22.33 -22.67
CA SER A 3 -10.92 -22.22 -22.63
C SER A 3 -11.31 -20.75 -22.38
N ASP A 4 -12.37 -20.24 -23.02
CA ASP A 4 -12.91 -18.87 -22.83
C ASP A 4 -13.45 -18.56 -21.41
N ASN A 5 -13.04 -19.36 -20.42
CA ASN A 5 -13.50 -19.27 -19.05
C ASN A 5 -12.87 -18.06 -18.37
N LYS A 6 -13.73 -17.12 -17.98
CA LYS A 6 -13.39 -15.95 -17.15
C LYS A 6 -13.82 -16.19 -15.70
N LEU A 7 -13.24 -15.44 -14.76
CA LEU A 7 -13.72 -15.43 -13.39
C LEU A 7 -15.13 -14.82 -13.32
N LEU A 8 -15.96 -15.34 -12.41
CA LEU A 8 -17.33 -14.88 -12.22
C LEU A 8 -17.36 -13.42 -11.75
N ARG A 9 -16.58 -13.12 -10.70
CA ARG A 9 -16.38 -11.76 -10.18
C ARG A 9 -14.99 -11.27 -10.57
N ARG A 10 -14.94 -10.07 -11.14
CA ARG A 10 -13.74 -9.46 -11.72
C ARG A 10 -13.64 -8.00 -11.27
N PRO A 11 -13.48 -7.74 -9.96
CA PRO A 11 -13.27 -6.38 -9.48
C PRO A 11 -12.10 -5.74 -10.23
N TYR A 12 -12.21 -4.47 -10.59
CA TYR A 12 -11.11 -3.76 -11.23
C TYR A 12 -10.03 -3.40 -10.19
N PRO A 13 -8.73 -3.44 -10.54
CA PRO A 13 -7.63 -3.02 -9.65
C PRO A 13 -7.78 -1.61 -9.10
N TYR A 14 -7.33 -1.38 -7.86
CA TYR A 14 -7.08 -0.01 -7.39
C TYR A 14 -5.73 0.51 -7.92
N THR A 15 -5.58 1.83 -7.98
CA THR A 15 -4.43 2.51 -8.61
C THR A 15 -3.08 2.14 -8.01
N ASP A 16 -2.99 1.98 -6.68
CA ASP A 16 -1.78 1.60 -5.95
C ASP A 16 -1.88 0.21 -5.30
N GLU A 17 -2.79 -0.65 -5.78
CA GLU A 17 -2.92 -2.02 -5.30
C GLU A 17 -1.72 -2.88 -5.76
N SER A 18 -1.23 -3.75 -4.86
CA SER A 18 -0.19 -4.71 -5.21
C SER A 18 -0.77 -5.88 -5.98
N LEU A 19 0.00 -6.47 -6.90
CA LEU A 19 -0.48 -7.61 -7.70
C LEU A 19 -0.89 -8.78 -6.80
N VAL A 20 -0.15 -9.04 -5.71
CA VAL A 20 -0.57 -10.06 -4.74
C VAL A 20 -1.80 -9.68 -3.92
N GLY A 21 -2.02 -8.40 -3.65
CA GLY A 21 -3.25 -7.89 -3.06
C GLY A 21 -4.45 -8.12 -3.97
N TYR A 22 -4.29 -7.82 -5.24
CA TYR A 22 -5.31 -8.02 -6.26
C TYR A 22 -5.66 -9.48 -6.46
N ILE A 23 -4.66 -10.36 -6.55
CA ILE A 23 -4.85 -11.81 -6.61
C ILE A 23 -5.61 -12.30 -5.37
N ALA A 24 -5.31 -11.76 -4.18
CA ALA A 24 -6.04 -12.09 -2.96
C ALA A 24 -7.50 -11.59 -2.99
N ARG A 25 -7.74 -10.38 -3.49
CA ARG A 25 -9.08 -9.79 -3.63
C ARG A 25 -9.93 -10.50 -4.70
N LEU A 26 -9.31 -10.95 -5.79
CA LEU A 26 -9.94 -11.84 -6.77
C LEU A 26 -10.37 -13.16 -6.13
N ALA A 27 -9.50 -13.75 -5.30
CA ALA A 27 -9.81 -15.00 -4.62
C ALA A 27 -10.99 -14.85 -3.65
N ASP A 28 -10.92 -13.83 -2.79
CA ASP A 28 -11.96 -13.52 -1.79
C ASP A 28 -13.30 -13.20 -2.46
N SER A 29 -13.31 -12.32 -3.48
CA SER A 29 -14.54 -11.96 -4.19
C SER A 29 -15.21 -13.16 -4.88
N ASN A 30 -14.44 -14.14 -5.35
CA ASN A 30 -14.94 -15.38 -5.96
C ASN A 30 -15.09 -16.54 -4.96
N TYR A 31 -14.98 -16.29 -3.65
CA TYR A 31 -15.12 -17.30 -2.58
C TYR A 31 -14.15 -18.48 -2.68
N TYR A 32 -12.97 -18.29 -3.26
CA TYR A 32 -11.90 -19.28 -3.21
C TYR A 32 -11.26 -19.29 -1.82
N SER A 33 -11.01 -20.48 -1.28
CA SER A 33 -10.40 -20.65 0.05
C SER A 33 -8.95 -20.17 0.16
N SER A 34 -8.28 -19.91 -0.97
CA SER A 34 -6.93 -19.37 -1.01
C SER A 34 -6.64 -18.68 -2.36
N PRO A 35 -5.84 -17.58 -2.36
CA PRO A 35 -5.37 -16.97 -3.59
C PRO A 35 -4.43 -17.86 -4.42
N ASP A 36 -3.95 -18.98 -3.85
CA ASP A 36 -3.23 -20.01 -4.60
C ASP A 36 -4.06 -20.60 -5.75
N TYR A 37 -5.40 -20.58 -5.68
CA TYR A 37 -6.22 -21.01 -6.81
C TYR A 37 -5.98 -20.12 -8.03
N ILE A 38 -6.07 -18.80 -7.84
CA ILE A 38 -5.85 -17.79 -8.89
C ILE A 38 -4.44 -17.92 -9.46
N LEU A 39 -3.42 -18.04 -8.61
CA LEU A 39 -2.03 -18.23 -9.05
C LEU A 39 -1.83 -19.47 -9.92
N ARG A 40 -2.46 -20.59 -9.56
CA ARG A 40 -2.36 -21.84 -10.33
C ARG A 40 -3.04 -21.70 -11.68
N VAL A 41 -4.27 -21.17 -11.71
CA VAL A 41 -5.00 -21.01 -12.97
C VAL A 41 -4.40 -19.94 -13.86
N SER A 42 -3.61 -19.01 -13.33
CA SER A 42 -2.84 -18.04 -14.12
C SER A 42 -1.41 -18.48 -14.45
N ALA A 43 -1.01 -19.70 -14.08
CA ALA A 43 0.32 -20.26 -14.29
C ALA A 43 1.47 -19.39 -13.76
N LEU A 44 1.24 -18.62 -12.69
CA LEU A 44 2.26 -17.75 -12.10
C LEU A 44 3.15 -18.49 -11.12
N THR A 45 4.42 -18.08 -11.07
CA THR A 45 5.41 -18.65 -10.18
C THR A 45 5.05 -18.37 -8.71
N LYS A 46 5.53 -19.27 -7.86
CA LYS A 46 5.34 -19.19 -6.42
C LYS A 46 6.46 -18.42 -5.71
N THR A 47 7.55 -18.16 -6.40
CA THR A 47 8.80 -17.61 -5.83
C THR A 47 8.63 -16.13 -5.51
N GLU A 48 8.98 -15.73 -4.27
CA GLU A 48 9.00 -14.33 -3.82
C GLU A 48 7.71 -13.50 -3.98
N ARG A 49 6.59 -14.11 -4.38
CA ARG A 49 5.29 -13.44 -4.50
C ARG A 49 4.85 -12.72 -3.22
N HIS A 50 5.19 -13.20 -2.02
CA HIS A 50 4.92 -12.47 -0.77
C HIS A 50 5.54 -11.06 -0.75
N ALA A 51 6.66 -10.88 -1.45
CA ALA A 51 7.32 -9.59 -1.61
C ALA A 51 6.75 -8.76 -2.77
N ASN A 52 5.67 -9.23 -3.42
CA ASN A 52 5.12 -8.69 -4.66
C ASN A 52 6.11 -8.72 -5.84
N ILE A 53 7.11 -9.61 -5.77
CA ILE A 53 8.14 -9.76 -6.81
C ILE A 53 7.68 -10.82 -7.82
N PHE A 54 7.73 -10.45 -9.11
CA PHE A 54 7.40 -11.32 -10.24
C PHE A 54 8.50 -11.24 -11.29
N TYR A 55 8.63 -12.29 -12.09
CA TYR A 55 9.77 -12.52 -12.97
C TYR A 55 9.32 -12.49 -14.43
N PRO A 56 9.47 -11.39 -15.18
CA PRO A 56 9.02 -11.32 -16.58
C PRO A 56 9.60 -12.41 -17.50
N GLN A 57 10.72 -13.03 -17.10
CA GLN A 57 11.35 -14.13 -17.84
C GLN A 57 10.61 -15.48 -17.66
N PHE A 58 9.83 -15.63 -16.59
CA PHE A 58 9.18 -16.88 -16.20
C PHE A 58 7.66 -16.75 -15.98
N ASP A 59 7.20 -15.56 -15.62
CA ASP A 59 5.81 -15.21 -15.38
C ASP A 59 5.20 -14.55 -16.62
N SER A 60 4.09 -15.10 -17.11
CA SER A 60 3.24 -14.44 -18.10
C SER A 60 1.92 -14.03 -17.47
N LEU A 61 1.56 -12.76 -17.58
CA LEU A 61 0.28 -12.24 -17.08
C LEU A 61 -0.85 -12.41 -18.11
N CYS A 62 -0.60 -13.01 -19.28
CA CYS A 62 -1.59 -13.22 -20.33
C CYS A 62 -2.82 -13.99 -19.83
N LEU A 63 -2.63 -15.06 -19.07
CA LEU A 63 -3.75 -15.84 -18.55
C LEU A 63 -4.50 -15.10 -17.44
N LEU A 64 -3.79 -14.39 -16.56
CA LEU A 64 -4.43 -13.53 -15.55
C LEU A 64 -5.24 -12.41 -16.23
N SER A 65 -4.69 -11.81 -17.27
CA SER A 65 -5.35 -10.81 -18.12
C SER A 65 -6.62 -11.37 -18.76
N HIS A 66 -6.54 -12.56 -19.35
CA HIS A 66 -7.69 -13.23 -19.97
C HIS A 66 -8.82 -13.49 -18.97
N ILE A 67 -8.51 -14.12 -17.82
CA ILE A 67 -9.54 -14.53 -16.84
C ILE A 67 -10.15 -13.33 -16.09
N THR A 68 -9.42 -12.22 -15.96
CA THR A 68 -9.89 -11.01 -15.25
C THR A 68 -10.47 -9.96 -16.20
N GLY A 69 -10.05 -9.94 -17.47
CA GLY A 69 -10.32 -8.85 -18.41
C GLY A 69 -9.48 -7.58 -18.18
N VAL A 70 -8.45 -7.64 -17.31
CA VAL A 70 -7.55 -6.52 -17.03
C VAL A 70 -6.31 -6.61 -17.92
N SER A 71 -5.90 -5.50 -18.53
CA SER A 71 -4.74 -5.48 -19.42
C SER A 71 -3.45 -5.92 -18.71
N GLU A 72 -2.56 -6.61 -19.43
CA GLU A 72 -1.24 -6.99 -18.89
C GLU A 72 -0.43 -5.79 -18.44
N LYS A 73 -0.55 -4.65 -19.13
CA LYS A 73 0.11 -3.39 -18.73
C LYS A 73 -0.31 -2.98 -17.32
N THR A 74 -1.61 -3.01 -17.03
CA THR A 74 -2.15 -2.70 -15.70
C THR A 74 -1.69 -3.73 -14.67
N LEU A 75 -1.70 -5.01 -15.01
CA LEU A 75 -1.27 -6.06 -14.07
C LEU A 75 0.24 -5.95 -13.75
N TRP A 76 1.08 -5.67 -14.74
CA TRP A 76 2.51 -5.45 -14.54
C TRP A 76 2.81 -4.16 -13.75
N SER A 77 2.00 -3.10 -13.86
CA SER A 77 2.18 -1.90 -13.03
C SER A 77 1.87 -2.11 -11.54
N MET A 78 1.27 -3.25 -11.19
CA MET A 78 1.00 -3.64 -9.80
C MET A 78 2.09 -4.54 -9.22
N ALA A 79 2.99 -5.07 -10.05
CA ALA A 79 4.04 -6.01 -9.70
C ALA A 79 5.39 -5.32 -9.54
N PHE A 80 6.25 -5.87 -8.69
CA PHE A 80 7.67 -5.52 -8.66
C PHE A 80 8.43 -6.46 -9.59
N SER A 81 8.68 -6.01 -10.82
CA SER A 81 9.26 -6.84 -11.88
C SER A 81 10.76 -7.03 -11.67
N SER A 82 11.25 -8.27 -11.65
CA SER A 82 12.70 -8.53 -11.51
C SER A 82 13.47 -7.97 -12.69
N VAL A 83 14.55 -7.23 -12.40
CA VAL A 83 15.45 -6.67 -13.43
C VAL A 83 16.69 -7.54 -13.60
N THR A 84 17.32 -7.91 -12.49
CA THR A 84 18.53 -8.74 -12.47
C THR A 84 18.30 -10.04 -11.72
N LEU A 85 18.75 -11.14 -12.34
CA LEU A 85 18.73 -12.47 -11.73
C LEU A 85 20.12 -12.78 -11.14
N GLY A 86 20.15 -13.15 -9.87
CA GLY A 86 21.36 -13.67 -9.22
C GLY A 86 21.79 -15.01 -9.82
N LYS A 87 23.11 -15.21 -9.98
CA LYS A 87 23.72 -16.43 -10.55
C LYS A 87 23.89 -17.59 -9.55
N ALA A 88 23.09 -17.64 -8.49
CA ALA A 88 23.16 -18.73 -7.51
C ALA A 88 22.36 -19.96 -7.96
N LYS A 89 22.50 -21.09 -7.24
CA LYS A 89 21.74 -22.35 -7.45
C LYS A 89 20.21 -22.16 -7.50
N PHE A 90 19.71 -21.04 -6.99
CA PHE A 90 18.33 -20.59 -7.06
C PHE A 90 18.32 -19.18 -7.65
N PHE A 91 17.58 -18.94 -8.73
CA PHE A 91 17.40 -17.59 -9.28
C PHE A 91 16.64 -16.74 -8.25
N TYR A 92 17.25 -15.63 -7.82
CA TYR A 92 16.60 -14.62 -7.00
C TYR A 92 16.84 -13.23 -7.58
N ALA A 93 15.88 -12.33 -7.44
CA ALA A 93 16.03 -10.95 -7.87
C ALA A 93 16.99 -10.19 -6.93
N THR A 94 17.90 -9.40 -7.50
CA THR A 94 18.72 -8.44 -6.73
C THR A 94 18.21 -7.00 -6.86
N LEU A 95 17.64 -6.67 -8.02
CA LEU A 95 16.94 -5.42 -8.31
C LEU A 95 15.55 -5.73 -8.87
N VAL A 96 14.59 -4.89 -8.50
CA VAL A 96 13.24 -4.91 -9.06
C VAL A 96 12.87 -3.53 -9.57
N GLN A 97 12.07 -3.48 -10.62
CA GLN A 97 11.44 -2.25 -11.09
C GLN A 97 10.14 -2.06 -10.30
N ALA A 98 10.06 -0.95 -9.57
CA ALA A 98 8.91 -0.59 -8.74
C ALA A 98 8.84 0.94 -8.61
N PHE A 99 7.63 1.51 -8.64
CA PHE A 99 7.42 2.96 -8.52
C PHE A 99 8.21 3.80 -9.56
N GLY A 100 8.41 3.27 -10.77
CA GLY A 100 9.21 3.92 -11.81
C GLY A 100 10.73 3.78 -11.66
N GLU A 101 11.20 3.17 -10.57
CA GLU A 101 12.62 3.13 -10.20
C GLU A 101 13.16 1.69 -10.09
N ASN A 102 14.50 1.56 -10.13
CA ASN A 102 15.18 0.30 -9.84
C ASN A 102 15.52 0.22 -8.35
N ILE A 103 14.76 -0.59 -7.62
CA ILE A 103 14.88 -0.74 -6.16
C ILE A 103 15.64 -2.02 -5.81
N PRO A 104 16.72 -1.94 -5.00
CA PRO A 104 17.35 -3.12 -4.43
C PRO A 104 16.38 -3.97 -3.61
N VAL A 105 16.35 -5.29 -3.87
CA VAL A 105 15.43 -6.23 -3.20
C VAL A 105 15.58 -6.24 -1.67
N ARG A 106 16.75 -5.84 -1.14
CA ARG A 106 16.95 -5.66 0.32
C ARG A 106 16.00 -4.63 0.95
N PHE A 107 15.49 -3.66 0.18
CA PHE A 107 14.50 -2.68 0.64
C PHE A 107 13.07 -3.21 0.53
N ILE A 108 12.87 -4.33 -0.15
CA ILE A 108 11.58 -5.00 -0.26
C ILE A 108 11.44 -6.01 0.87
N ARG A 109 10.35 -5.88 1.63
CA ARG A 109 10.03 -6.78 2.72
C ARG A 109 9.45 -8.08 2.17
N LYS A 110 9.96 -9.22 2.67
CA LYS A 110 9.55 -10.58 2.27
C LYS A 110 8.60 -11.23 3.26
N GLN A 111 8.43 -10.63 4.43
CA GLN A 111 7.53 -11.04 5.51
C GLN A 111 6.06 -10.76 5.13
N GLY A 112 5.12 -11.31 5.91
CA GLY A 112 3.67 -11.13 5.70
C GLY A 112 3.21 -9.67 5.61
N PRO A 113 1.98 -9.39 5.14
CA PRO A 113 1.50 -8.04 4.85
C PRO A 113 1.58 -7.11 6.05
N ARG A 114 1.89 -5.85 5.76
CA ARG A 114 1.65 -4.70 6.65
C ARG A 114 0.36 -4.05 6.23
N LEU A 115 -0.50 -3.70 7.19
CA LEU A 115 -1.82 -3.18 6.90
C LEU A 115 -2.14 -1.98 7.78
N CYS A 116 -2.82 -0.97 7.23
CA CYS A 116 -3.43 0.07 8.03
C CYS A 116 -4.92 -0.28 8.25
N PRO A 117 -5.39 -0.44 9.51
CA PRO A 117 -6.79 -0.74 9.79
C PRO A 117 -7.75 0.30 9.19
N VAL A 118 -7.38 1.59 9.28
CA VAL A 118 -8.17 2.70 8.72
C VAL A 118 -8.22 2.64 7.19
N CYS A 119 -7.10 2.40 6.50
CA CYS A 119 -7.12 2.20 5.06
C CYS A 119 -8.03 1.05 4.66
N LEU A 120 -8.03 -0.07 5.41
CA LEU A 120 -8.88 -1.23 5.09
C LEU A 120 -10.37 -0.98 5.36
N GLN A 121 -10.71 -0.05 6.24
CA GLN A 121 -12.09 0.39 6.46
C GLN A 121 -12.58 1.22 5.27
N LEU A 122 -11.78 2.17 4.81
CA LEU A 122 -12.11 3.04 3.68
C LEU A 122 -12.05 2.30 2.34
N SER A 123 -11.04 1.45 2.17
CA SER A 123 -10.74 0.77 0.91
C SER A 123 -10.10 -0.60 1.16
N PRO A 124 -10.82 -1.71 0.93
CA PRO A 124 -10.37 -3.05 1.29
C PRO A 124 -9.39 -3.64 0.24
N TYR A 125 -8.15 -3.15 0.19
CA TYR A 125 -7.07 -3.70 -0.63
C TYR A 125 -5.68 -3.57 -0.01
N TYR A 126 -4.69 -4.28 -0.57
CA TYR A 126 -3.29 -4.17 -0.15
C TYR A 126 -2.53 -3.20 -1.05
N ARG A 127 -1.93 -2.18 -0.45
CA ARG A 127 -1.16 -1.16 -1.17
C ARG A 127 0.26 -1.64 -1.46
N GLN A 128 0.80 -1.26 -2.61
CA GLN A 128 2.18 -1.59 -3.01
C GLN A 128 3.21 -1.04 -2.03
N ILE A 129 3.04 0.19 -1.55
CA ILE A 129 4.00 0.86 -0.67
C ILE A 129 4.27 0.11 0.64
N TRP A 130 3.30 -0.68 1.12
CA TRP A 130 3.45 -1.50 2.32
C TRP A 130 4.46 -2.64 2.16
N HIS A 131 4.96 -2.89 0.96
CA HIS A 131 6.03 -3.83 0.70
C HIS A 131 7.43 -3.25 0.94
N LEU A 132 7.59 -1.95 1.17
CA LEU A 132 8.87 -1.32 1.46
C LEU A 132 9.22 -1.43 2.96
N HIS A 133 10.44 -1.85 3.29
CA HIS A 133 10.90 -2.02 4.68
C HIS A 133 10.76 -0.75 5.52
N SER A 134 11.10 0.40 4.94
CA SER A 134 11.13 1.70 5.62
C SER A 134 9.73 2.30 5.85
N VAL A 135 8.68 1.70 5.27
CA VAL A 135 7.29 2.12 5.47
C VAL A 135 6.73 1.32 6.65
N THR A 136 6.88 1.88 7.84
CA THR A 136 6.43 1.28 9.12
C THR A 136 5.13 1.92 9.62
N GLY A 137 4.87 3.16 9.21
CA GLY A 137 3.63 3.89 9.45
C GLY A 137 2.79 4.01 8.19
N CYS A 138 1.49 4.20 8.38
CA CYS A 138 0.60 4.61 7.30
C CYS A 138 0.89 6.07 6.93
N PRO A 139 1.27 6.37 5.66
CA PRO A 139 1.54 7.74 5.24
C PRO A 139 0.28 8.62 5.14
N PHE A 140 -0.90 8.05 5.39
CA PHE A 140 -2.18 8.75 5.28
C PHE A 140 -2.86 8.94 6.64
N HIS A 141 -2.81 7.92 7.50
CA HIS A 141 -3.57 7.89 8.76
C HIS A 141 -2.69 8.02 10.03
N LYS A 142 -1.38 8.31 9.87
CA LYS A 142 -0.45 8.58 10.99
C LYS A 142 -0.48 7.50 12.09
N CYS A 143 -0.61 6.24 11.69
CA CYS A 143 -0.68 5.09 12.60
C CYS A 143 0.31 4.00 12.19
N PHE A 144 0.72 3.14 13.12
CA PHE A 144 1.55 1.98 12.82
C PHE A 144 0.80 1.02 11.89
N LEU A 145 1.54 0.41 10.96
CA LEU A 145 1.02 -0.70 10.17
C LEU A 145 1.04 -1.98 11.01
N ILE A 146 -0.06 -2.71 11.03
CA ILE A 146 -0.16 -3.99 11.74
C ILE A 146 0.45 -5.12 10.90
N GLU A 147 1.18 -6.00 11.57
CA GLU A 147 1.77 -7.23 10.99
C GLU A 147 1.26 -8.50 11.66
N LYS A 148 0.64 -8.37 12.84
CA LYS A 148 0.09 -9.45 13.65
C LYS A 148 -1.37 -9.16 13.94
N CYS A 149 -2.18 -10.21 13.99
CA CYS A 149 -3.57 -10.09 14.41
C CYS A 149 -3.63 -9.78 15.92
N PRO A 150 -4.36 -8.74 16.37
CA PRO A 150 -4.43 -8.41 17.80
C PRO A 150 -5.19 -9.45 18.62
N ASN A 151 -6.03 -10.27 17.98
CA ASN A 151 -6.80 -11.31 18.68
C ASN A 151 -5.97 -12.60 18.91
N CYS A 152 -5.36 -13.15 17.87
CA CYS A 152 -4.61 -14.42 17.98
C CYS A 152 -3.08 -14.25 18.05
N HIS A 153 -2.59 -13.02 17.93
CA HIS A 153 -1.15 -12.66 17.98
C HIS A 153 -0.27 -13.30 16.91
N GLN A 154 -0.87 -14.05 15.97
CA GLN A 154 -0.16 -14.67 14.86
C GLN A 154 0.15 -13.64 13.76
N PRO A 155 1.27 -13.79 13.03
CA PRO A 155 1.55 -13.00 11.85
C PRO A 155 0.42 -13.07 10.84
N ILE A 156 0.04 -11.92 10.30
CA ILE A 156 -0.93 -11.84 9.22
C ILE A 156 -0.27 -12.49 7.99
N GLN A 157 -1.02 -13.33 7.28
CA GLN A 157 -0.54 -14.03 6.10
C GLN A 157 -1.18 -13.43 4.84
N PHE A 158 -0.40 -13.34 3.75
CA PHE A 158 -0.92 -12.90 2.45
C PHE A 158 -1.99 -13.86 1.91
N PHE A 159 -1.68 -15.16 1.91
CA PHE A 159 -2.53 -16.19 1.34
C PHE A 159 -3.50 -16.73 2.40
N ARG A 160 -4.63 -16.05 2.51
CA ARG A 160 -5.76 -16.41 3.37
C ARG A 160 -7.07 -16.30 2.60
N ALA A 161 -8.08 -17.03 3.06
CA ALA A 161 -9.38 -17.13 2.39
C ALA A 161 -10.10 -15.77 2.27
N ASN A 162 -9.89 -14.87 3.23
CA ASN A 162 -10.53 -13.57 3.25
C ASN A 162 -9.50 -12.46 3.46
N LEU A 163 -9.59 -11.41 2.65
CA LEU A 163 -8.65 -10.30 2.65
C LEU A 163 -8.72 -9.49 3.96
N LEU A 164 -9.88 -9.44 4.59
CA LEU A 164 -10.13 -8.61 5.77
C LEU A 164 -10.04 -9.41 7.07
N LYS A 165 -10.34 -10.71 7.05
CA LYS A 165 -10.36 -11.55 8.26
C LYS A 165 -9.09 -12.37 8.44
N CYS A 166 -8.54 -12.36 9.65
CA CYS A 166 -7.47 -13.26 10.03
C CYS A 166 -7.95 -14.73 9.95
N LYS A 167 -7.01 -15.68 9.93
CA LYS A 167 -7.33 -17.12 10.04
C LYS A 167 -8.11 -17.48 11.31
N CYS A 168 -7.98 -16.69 12.38
CA CYS A 168 -8.77 -16.86 13.60
C CYS A 168 -10.18 -16.26 13.51
N GLY A 169 -10.58 -15.68 12.37
CA GLY A 169 -11.88 -15.06 12.15
C GLY A 169 -11.97 -13.57 12.50
N PHE A 170 -10.98 -13.03 13.23
CA PHE A 170 -10.96 -11.61 13.59
C PHE A 170 -10.89 -10.70 12.35
N ASP A 171 -11.78 -9.71 12.27
CA ASP A 171 -11.76 -8.70 11.21
C ASP A 171 -10.66 -7.68 11.47
N LEU A 172 -9.64 -7.64 10.61
CA LEU A 172 -8.48 -6.78 10.78
C LEU A 172 -8.80 -5.29 10.70
N ARG A 173 -9.95 -4.92 10.12
CA ARG A 173 -10.44 -3.52 10.14
C ARG A 173 -10.72 -3.04 11.57
N ASN A 174 -11.01 -3.96 12.48
CA ASN A 174 -11.29 -3.67 13.88
C ASN A 174 -10.03 -3.70 14.76
N SER A 175 -8.84 -3.76 14.15
CA SER A 175 -7.60 -3.74 14.93
C SER A 175 -7.41 -2.39 15.61
N SER A 176 -6.87 -2.42 16.83
CA SER A 176 -6.53 -1.20 17.57
C SER A 176 -5.56 -0.33 16.78
N ILE A 177 -5.80 0.97 16.77
CA ILE A 177 -4.97 1.97 16.10
C ILE A 177 -3.94 2.49 17.11
N THR A 178 -2.66 2.39 16.78
CA THR A 178 -1.57 3.02 17.54
C THR A 178 -0.97 4.14 16.70
N THR A 179 -1.03 5.37 17.21
CA THR A 179 -0.46 6.55 16.56
C THR A 179 1.06 6.50 16.52
N ILE A 180 1.66 7.11 15.51
CA ILE A 180 3.13 7.24 15.39
C ILE A 180 3.54 8.69 15.67
N SER A 181 4.79 8.90 16.08
CA SER A 181 5.32 10.26 16.27
C SER A 181 5.50 10.98 14.92
N ALA A 182 5.69 12.30 14.96
CA ALA A 182 5.90 13.11 13.76
C ALA A 182 7.14 12.64 12.97
N GLU A 183 8.22 12.28 13.66
CA GLU A 183 9.47 11.80 13.06
C GLU A 183 9.28 10.44 12.37
N GLN A 184 8.53 9.54 12.99
CA GLN A 184 8.21 8.22 12.44
C GLN A 184 7.27 8.34 11.22
N PHE A 185 6.32 9.27 11.27
CA PHE A 185 5.44 9.58 10.15
C PHE A 185 6.21 10.17 8.97
N ALA A 186 7.10 11.13 9.23
CA ALA A 186 7.83 11.88 8.21
C ALA A 186 8.55 10.95 7.23
N LEU A 187 9.23 9.90 7.70
CA LEU A 187 9.92 8.96 6.81
C LEU A 187 8.94 8.21 5.89
N SER A 188 7.84 7.67 6.44
CA SER A 188 6.86 6.92 5.64
C SER A 188 6.15 7.82 4.62
N TYR A 189 5.87 9.06 5.01
CA TYR A 189 5.27 10.08 4.15
C TYR A 189 6.21 10.54 3.03
N GLN A 190 7.49 10.81 3.32
CA GLN A 190 8.46 11.15 2.28
C GLN A 190 8.64 10.02 1.26
N ILE A 191 8.63 8.77 1.72
CA ILE A 191 8.66 7.61 0.82
C ILE A 191 7.40 7.57 -0.06
N SER A 192 6.22 7.89 0.46
CA SER A 192 5.00 7.90 -0.37
C SER A 192 5.04 8.96 -1.46
N LEU A 193 5.61 10.13 -1.17
CA LEU A 193 5.82 11.18 -2.18
C LEU A 193 6.80 10.72 -3.27
N LEU A 194 7.95 10.15 -2.87
CA LEU A 194 8.95 9.62 -3.83
C LEU A 194 8.39 8.48 -4.69
N CYS A 195 7.54 7.64 -4.10
CA CYS A 195 6.87 6.55 -4.80
C CYS A 195 5.63 7.01 -5.60
N GLN A 196 5.30 8.30 -5.58
CA GLN A 196 4.14 8.89 -6.26
C GLN A 196 2.83 8.17 -5.93
N VAL A 197 2.66 7.78 -4.67
CA VAL A 197 1.43 7.10 -4.24
C VAL A 197 0.28 8.11 -4.25
N PRO A 198 -0.87 7.81 -4.88
CA PRO A 198 -2.01 8.72 -4.91
C PRO A 198 -2.49 9.07 -3.50
N ASP A 199 -2.83 10.34 -3.27
CA ASP A 199 -3.45 10.77 -2.02
C ASP A 199 -4.78 10.06 -1.80
N ILE A 200 -5.11 9.76 -0.54
CA ILE A 200 -6.40 9.12 -0.21
C ILE A 200 -7.57 9.97 -0.67
N ASP A 201 -7.47 11.31 -0.61
CA ASP A 201 -8.53 12.23 -1.05
C ASP A 201 -8.68 12.28 -2.58
N SER A 202 -7.67 11.82 -3.34
CA SER A 202 -7.77 11.66 -4.81
C SER A 202 -8.56 10.41 -5.22
N VAL A 203 -8.80 9.49 -4.28
CA VAL A 203 -9.73 8.37 -4.46
C VAL A 203 -11.12 8.89 -4.08
N ASN A 204 -11.87 9.34 -5.09
CA ASN A 204 -13.14 10.04 -4.91
C ASN A 204 -14.20 9.18 -4.18
N TYR A 205 -14.21 9.20 -2.84
CA TYR A 205 -15.18 8.51 -1.96
C TYR A 205 -16.55 9.22 -1.88
N SER A 206 -16.76 10.27 -2.69
CA SER A 206 -18.00 11.07 -2.66
C SER A 206 -19.26 10.22 -2.81
N ASN A 207 -19.23 9.17 -3.64
CA ASN A 207 -20.38 8.27 -3.82
C ASN A 207 -20.62 7.34 -2.62
N GLU A 208 -19.56 6.95 -1.90
CA GLU A 208 -19.63 5.99 -0.79
C GLU A 208 -19.98 6.71 0.52
N ILE A 209 -19.47 7.93 0.71
CA ILE A 209 -19.89 8.86 1.77
C ILE A 209 -21.36 9.22 1.60
N GLN A 210 -21.81 9.59 0.39
CA GLN A 210 -23.22 9.91 0.15
C GLN A 210 -24.15 8.70 0.36
N TYR A 211 -23.70 7.48 0.07
CA TYR A 211 -24.44 6.25 0.37
C TYR A 211 -24.54 6.00 1.89
N LEU A 212 -23.46 6.23 2.64
CA LEU A 212 -23.43 6.08 4.10
C LEU A 212 -24.26 7.17 4.80
N GLU A 213 -24.20 8.43 4.34
CA GLU A 213 -25.03 9.53 4.82
C GLU A 213 -26.54 9.27 4.58
N ASN A 214 -26.89 8.66 3.45
CA ASN A 214 -28.26 8.24 3.15
C ASN A 214 -28.72 7.04 4.01
N LEU A 215 -27.80 6.14 4.39
CA LEU A 215 -28.06 5.06 5.34
C LEU A 215 -28.18 5.56 6.79
N GLU A 216 -27.45 6.62 7.17
CA GLU A 216 -27.58 7.28 8.47
C GLU A 216 -28.89 8.08 8.57
N ALA A 217 -29.29 8.75 7.50
CA ALA A 217 -30.57 9.47 7.44
C ALA A 217 -31.77 8.53 7.61
N SER A 218 -31.68 7.29 7.15
CA SER A 218 -32.74 6.26 7.31
C SER A 218 -32.69 5.51 8.65
N ASN A 219 -31.57 5.54 9.37
CA ASN A 219 -31.40 4.85 10.66
C ASN A 219 -31.42 5.78 11.89
N ARG A 220 -31.57 7.10 11.71
CA ARG A 220 -31.63 8.10 12.78
C ARG A 220 -32.75 7.89 13.82
N ASP A 221 -33.75 7.07 13.52
CA ASP A 221 -34.81 6.73 14.48
C ASP A 221 -34.44 5.62 15.49
N LYS A 222 -33.24 5.00 15.42
CA LYS A 222 -32.95 3.80 16.25
C LYS A 222 -31.62 3.72 17.01
N LEU A 223 -30.71 4.69 16.96
CA LEU A 223 -29.39 4.56 17.60
C LEU A 223 -28.92 5.82 18.34
N SER A 224 -29.62 6.19 19.42
CA SER A 224 -29.26 7.28 20.33
C SER A 224 -28.25 6.85 21.42
N GLY A 225 -27.05 6.36 21.04
CA GLY A 225 -26.13 5.81 22.05
C GLY A 225 -24.63 5.83 21.79
N TYR A 226 -24.15 6.20 20.61
CA TYR A 226 -22.71 6.28 20.35
C TYR A 226 -22.30 7.70 20.01
N ASN A 227 -21.42 8.27 20.83
CA ASN A 227 -20.84 9.59 20.64
C ASN A 227 -19.75 9.52 19.57
N TYR A 228 -20.06 10.02 18.37
CA TYR A 228 -19.17 10.10 17.21
C TYR A 228 -18.23 11.34 17.23
N ASP A 229 -18.29 12.19 18.26
CA ASP A 229 -17.50 13.44 18.36
C ASP A 229 -15.98 13.21 18.48
N LEU A 230 -15.51 11.95 18.59
CA LEU A 230 -14.07 11.65 18.60
C LEU A 230 -13.42 11.57 17.21
N PHE A 231 -14.19 11.45 16.13
CA PHE A 231 -13.64 11.28 14.77
C PHE A 231 -13.51 12.60 14.00
N GLU A 232 -14.47 13.51 14.18
CA GLU A 232 -14.44 14.88 13.62
C GLU A 232 -13.28 15.72 14.18
N GLY A 233 -12.88 15.50 15.44
CA GLY A 233 -11.80 16.23 16.09
C GLY A 233 -10.37 15.92 15.59
N LEU A 234 -10.18 14.87 14.78
CA LEU A 234 -8.87 14.50 14.22
C LEU A 234 -8.66 15.00 12.80
N ILE A 235 -9.72 15.42 12.11
CA ILE A 235 -9.68 15.96 10.75
C ILE A 235 -9.89 17.48 10.76
N ALA A 236 -10.66 18.01 11.72
CA ALA A 236 -10.95 19.44 11.81
C ALA A 236 -10.10 20.16 12.88
N LYS A 237 -8.80 20.31 12.62
CA LYS A 237 -7.95 21.42 13.10
C LYS A 237 -6.56 21.26 12.49
N ASP A 238 -6.42 21.73 11.26
CA ASP A 238 -5.29 22.52 10.75
C ASP A 238 -5.34 22.58 9.21
N THR A 239 -6.47 22.99 8.67
CA THR A 239 -6.54 23.60 7.33
C THR A 239 -6.22 25.08 7.43
N ILE A 240 -4.95 25.43 7.66
CA ILE A 240 -4.25 26.58 7.06
C ILE A 240 -2.74 26.28 7.16
N ILE A 241 -2.14 25.72 6.10
CA ILE A 241 -0.73 26.00 5.82
C ILE A 241 -0.67 26.53 4.40
N SER A 242 -0.83 27.85 4.33
CA SER A 242 -0.32 28.68 3.25
C SER A 242 1.17 28.46 3.08
N ASP A 243 1.63 28.48 1.83
CA ASP A 243 2.86 29.14 1.38
C ASP A 243 4.07 29.13 2.33
N TYR A 244 5.08 28.34 1.93
CA TYR A 244 6.49 28.38 2.32
C TYR A 244 6.90 27.98 3.75
N VAL A 245 8.02 27.23 3.78
CA VAL A 245 8.95 26.97 4.89
C VAL A 245 8.56 25.84 5.85
N PHE A 246 9.13 24.64 5.65
CA PHE A 246 9.72 23.82 6.73
C PHE A 246 10.68 22.75 6.16
N PHE A 247 11.83 23.22 5.65
CA PHE A 247 13.13 22.54 5.79
C PHE A 247 13.81 23.21 6.99
N PRO A 248 14.45 22.49 7.94
CA PRO A 248 15.69 21.78 7.64
C PRO A 248 15.97 20.54 8.52
N LEU A 249 16.12 19.35 7.94
CA LEU A 249 16.92 18.28 8.54
C LEU A 249 17.61 17.49 7.43
N LEU A 250 18.93 17.33 7.59
CA LEU A 250 19.94 16.79 6.67
C LEU A 250 20.66 17.88 5.84
N GLU A 251 21.72 18.40 6.43
CA GLU A 251 22.78 19.23 5.84
C GLU A 251 23.43 18.56 4.60
N LEU A 252 22.71 18.43 3.49
CA LEU A 252 23.23 17.93 2.21
C LEU A 252 23.44 19.04 1.17
N HIS A 253 23.11 20.29 1.48
CA HIS A 253 23.45 21.45 0.63
C HIS A 253 24.90 21.92 0.81
N THR A 254 25.54 21.61 1.93
CA THR A 254 26.92 22.02 2.24
C THR A 254 27.97 21.25 1.43
N LEU A 255 27.61 20.12 0.80
CA LEU A 255 28.48 19.39 -0.14
C LEU A 255 28.55 20.02 -1.54
N LEU A 256 27.80 21.11 -1.82
CA LEU A 256 27.83 21.79 -3.12
C LEU A 256 28.26 23.27 -3.06
N ALA A 257 28.66 23.80 -1.90
CA ALA A 257 28.97 25.24 -1.75
C ALA A 257 30.36 25.55 -1.15
N TRP A 258 31.37 24.68 -1.28
CA TRP A 258 32.70 24.92 -0.70
C TRP A 258 33.61 25.92 -1.49
N SER A 259 33.15 26.69 -2.48
CA SER A 259 34.14 27.41 -3.31
C SER A 259 33.78 28.75 -3.95
N LEU A 260 32.73 29.49 -3.56
CA LEU A 260 32.40 30.71 -4.33
C LEU A 260 32.16 32.05 -3.62
N THR A 261 32.11 32.18 -2.30
CA THR A 261 32.09 33.54 -1.70
C THR A 261 32.73 33.56 -0.31
N GLN A 262 34.05 33.35 -0.22
CA GLN A 262 34.80 34.14 0.75
C GLN A 262 34.81 35.60 0.25
N ASN A 263 34.54 36.53 1.15
CA ASN A 263 34.42 37.98 0.98
C ASN A 263 33.02 38.51 0.63
N ASP A 264 32.07 38.28 1.52
CA ASP A 264 31.30 39.41 2.06
C ASP A 264 31.53 39.43 3.57
N ALA A 265 32.17 40.50 4.06
CA ALA A 265 31.99 41.12 5.38
C ALA A 265 33.27 41.81 5.87
N ASN A 266 33.35 43.11 5.59
CA ASN A 266 33.62 44.11 6.63
C ASN A 266 32.85 45.36 6.21
N GLN A 267 31.69 45.60 6.81
CA GLN A 267 31.51 46.48 7.97
C GLN A 267 31.45 47.96 7.55
N ASP A 268 30.22 48.50 7.60
CA ASP A 268 29.94 49.92 7.82
C ASP A 268 30.63 50.43 9.10
N VAL A 269 31.44 51.50 9.02
CA VAL A 269 31.57 52.58 10.03
C VAL A 269 32.17 53.84 9.36
N MET A 270 31.40 54.95 9.37
CA MET A 270 31.73 56.36 9.07
C MET A 270 32.14 56.77 7.64
#